data_AF-A0AAE3K9W7-F1
#
_entry.id   AF-A0AAE3K9W7-F1
#
_cell.length_a   1.000
_cell.length_b   1.000
_cell.length_c   1.000
_cell.angle_alpha   90.00
_cell.angle_beta   90.00
_cell.angle_gamma   90.00
#
_symmetry.space_group_name_H-M   'P 1'
#
loop_
_entity.id
_entity.type
_entity.pdbx_description
1 polymer ?
#
loop_
_entity_poly.entity_id
_entity_poly.type
_entity_poly.pdbx_seq_one_letter_code
_entity_poly.pdbx_strand_id
1 'polypeptide(L)'
;MTTPADSIEIQNVVASTGIGQELDLEALAEDLPGADFNPDNFPGLVYRTQEPKAAALIFRSGKIVCTGAKSIGDVHDALGIIFEKLRGLSIPVEDNPDITVQNIVSSADLGHNLNLNALAIGLGLEDVEYEPEQFPGLVYRMDAPKVVILLFGSGKIVITGGKQTEDATTAVEKIVEEIDGLGLLG
;
A
#
# COMPACT_ATOMS: atom_id res chain seq x y z
N MET A 1 20.28 15.67 14.39
CA MET A 1 20.52 14.45 13.59
C MET A 1 19.16 14.00 13.11
N THR A 2 19.03 13.67 11.83
CA THR A 2 17.79 13.16 11.24
C THR A 2 17.55 11.76 11.80
N THR A 3 16.37 11.51 12.36
CA THR A 3 16.00 10.19 12.87
C THR A 3 15.59 9.28 11.71
N PRO A 4 15.67 7.93 11.84
CA PRO A 4 15.12 7.03 10.82
C PRO A 4 13.65 7.32 10.48
N ALA A 5 12.85 7.77 11.46
CA ALA A 5 11.46 8.16 11.27
C ALA A 5 11.29 9.37 10.34
N ASP A 6 12.25 10.31 10.34
CA ASP A 6 12.23 11.48 9.44
C ASP A 6 12.47 11.11 7.97
N SER A 7 12.95 9.89 7.69
CA SER A 7 13.19 9.38 6.33
C SER A 7 12.00 8.62 5.73
N ILE A 8 10.89 8.52 6.46
CA ILE A 8 9.71 7.78 6.02
C ILE A 8 9.10 8.45 4.79
N GLU A 9 8.96 7.67 3.72
CA GLU A 9 8.30 8.08 2.48
C GLU A 9 7.21 7.08 2.10
N ILE A 10 6.00 7.57 1.83
CA ILE A 10 4.92 6.74 1.29
C ILE A 10 5.24 6.41 -0.18
N GLN A 11 5.28 5.12 -0.47
CA GLN A 11 5.55 4.59 -1.81
C GLN A 11 4.26 4.24 -2.55
N ASN A 12 3.23 3.81 -1.82
CA ASN A 12 1.94 3.45 -2.40
C ASN A 12 0.82 3.47 -1.34
N VAL A 13 -0.37 3.91 -1.75
CA VAL A 13 -1.61 3.78 -0.96
C VAL A 13 -2.63 3.00 -1.78
N VAL A 14 -3.24 2.01 -1.13
CA VAL A 14 -4.35 1.23 -1.65
C VAL A 14 -5.59 1.57 -0.83
N ALA A 15 -6.66 1.98 -1.50
CA ALA A 15 -7.97 2.14 -0.87
C ALA A 15 -9.06 1.42 -1.65
N SER A 16 -10.19 1.23 -1.00
CA SER A 16 -11.38 0.71 -1.63
C SER A 16 -12.61 1.49 -1.23
N THR A 17 -13.61 1.47 -2.09
CA THR A 17 -14.94 2.06 -1.86
C THR A 17 -15.99 1.17 -2.52
N GLY A 18 -17.25 1.42 -2.23
CA GLY A 18 -18.38 0.76 -2.88
C GLY A 18 -19.42 1.81 -3.28
N ILE A 19 -19.94 1.70 -4.50
CA ILE A 19 -20.97 2.63 -5.00
C ILE A 19 -22.41 2.16 -4.72
N GLY A 20 -22.57 1.07 -3.96
CA GLY A 20 -23.87 0.59 -3.49
C GLY A 20 -24.78 -0.07 -4.53
N GLN A 21 -24.28 -0.33 -5.75
CA GLN A 21 -25.05 -0.95 -6.83
C GLN A 21 -24.17 -1.80 -7.75
N GLU A 22 -24.78 -2.74 -8.47
CA GLU A 22 -24.10 -3.51 -9.51
C GLU A 22 -23.88 -2.69 -10.78
N LEU A 23 -22.83 -3.04 -11.51
CA LEU A 23 -22.42 -2.41 -12.76
C LEU A 23 -22.37 -3.43 -13.88
N ASP A 24 -22.97 -3.08 -15.02
CA ASP A 24 -22.68 -3.73 -16.29
C ASP A 24 -21.31 -3.23 -16.78
N LEU A 25 -20.28 -4.06 -16.64
CA LEU A 25 -18.90 -3.66 -16.93
C LEU A 25 -18.63 -3.58 -18.43
N GLU A 26 -19.35 -4.39 -19.22
CA GLU A 26 -19.33 -4.37 -20.66
C GLU A 26 -19.85 -3.03 -21.18
N ALA A 27 -21.05 -2.61 -20.75
CA ALA A 27 -21.61 -1.31 -21.11
C ALA A 27 -20.76 -0.14 -20.58
N LEU A 28 -20.28 -0.24 -19.33
CA LEU A 28 -19.41 0.78 -18.76
C LEU A 28 -18.10 0.94 -19.54
N ALA A 29 -17.50 -0.15 -20.04
CA ALA A 29 -16.27 -0.08 -20.83
C ALA A 29 -16.46 0.64 -22.17
N GLU A 30 -17.64 0.49 -22.80
CA GLU A 30 -17.99 1.19 -24.03
C GLU A 30 -18.18 2.69 -23.78
N ASP A 31 -18.82 3.05 -22.67
CA ASP A 31 -19.18 4.43 -22.32
C ASP A 31 -18.08 5.20 -21.59
N LEU A 32 -17.07 4.53 -21.04
CA LEU A 32 -15.98 5.14 -20.26
C LEU A 32 -14.66 5.17 -21.05
N PRO A 33 -14.31 6.29 -21.73
CA PRO A 33 -13.10 6.35 -22.55
C PRO A 33 -11.83 6.11 -21.74
N GLY A 34 -11.01 5.17 -22.22
CA GLY A 34 -9.75 4.77 -21.58
C GLY A 34 -9.90 3.68 -20.52
N ALA A 35 -11.11 3.13 -20.34
CA ALA A 35 -11.30 1.87 -19.63
C ALA A 35 -10.72 0.69 -20.42
N ASP A 36 -10.11 -0.25 -19.71
CA ASP A 36 -9.65 -1.54 -20.22
C ASP A 36 -10.44 -2.63 -19.51
N PHE A 37 -11.23 -3.39 -20.27
CA PHE A 37 -12.02 -4.50 -19.75
C PHE A 37 -11.85 -5.72 -20.64
N ASN A 38 -11.24 -6.76 -20.07
CA ASN A 38 -11.13 -8.06 -20.68
C ASN A 38 -11.35 -9.14 -19.60
N PRO A 39 -12.58 -9.68 -19.48
CA PRO A 39 -12.94 -10.62 -18.41
C PRO A 39 -12.18 -11.95 -18.46
N ASP A 40 -11.63 -12.33 -19.62
CA ASP A 40 -10.78 -13.52 -19.75
C ASP A 40 -9.41 -13.34 -19.05
N ASN A 41 -8.93 -12.10 -18.96
CA ASN A 41 -7.66 -11.75 -18.32
C ASN A 41 -7.85 -11.30 -16.87
N PHE A 42 -8.86 -10.48 -16.59
CA PHE A 42 -9.11 -9.91 -15.27
C PHE A 42 -10.60 -9.61 -15.07
N PRO A 43 -11.22 -10.02 -13.94
CA PRO A 43 -12.67 -9.92 -13.74
C PRO A 43 -13.22 -8.51 -13.50
N GLY A 44 -12.37 -7.49 -13.43
CA GLY A 44 -12.77 -6.09 -13.22
C GLY A 44 -12.42 -5.20 -14.41
N LEU A 45 -13.11 -4.08 -14.52
CA LEU A 45 -12.73 -3.00 -15.43
C LEU A 45 -11.58 -2.22 -14.82
N VAL A 46 -10.58 -1.90 -15.64
CA VAL A 46 -9.39 -1.18 -15.22
C VAL A 46 -9.42 0.22 -15.81
N TYR A 47 -9.41 1.23 -14.94
CA TYR A 47 -9.32 2.64 -15.35
C TYR A 47 -8.05 3.28 -14.78
N ARG A 48 -7.40 4.15 -15.56
CA ARG A 48 -6.17 4.84 -15.12
C ARG A 48 -6.34 6.34 -15.13
N THR A 49 -6.07 6.97 -14.00
CA THR A 49 -5.97 8.43 -13.88
C THR A 49 -4.53 8.86 -14.16
N GLN A 50 -4.36 10.04 -14.78
CA GLN A 50 -3.03 10.58 -15.08
C GLN A 50 -2.53 11.49 -13.95
N GLU A 51 -3.41 12.32 -13.39
CA GLU A 51 -3.09 13.26 -12.33
C GLU A 51 -4.26 13.31 -11.33
N PRO A 52 -4.08 12.81 -10.09
CA PRO A 52 -2.95 11.99 -9.65
C PRO A 52 -2.86 10.67 -10.42
N LYS A 53 -1.65 10.11 -10.55
CA LYS A 53 -1.43 8.84 -11.23
C LYS A 53 -1.92 7.69 -10.35
N ALA A 54 -2.97 6.99 -10.79
CA ALA A 54 -3.51 5.83 -10.08
C ALA A 54 -4.20 4.86 -11.05
N ALA A 55 -4.49 3.66 -10.55
CA ALA A 55 -5.30 2.66 -11.22
C ALA A 55 -6.52 2.33 -10.35
N ALA A 56 -7.71 2.48 -10.91
CA ALA A 56 -8.95 2.01 -10.33
C ALA A 56 -9.35 0.67 -10.96
N LEU A 57 -9.66 -0.31 -10.11
CA LEU A 57 -10.18 -1.62 -10.48
C LEU A 57 -11.65 -1.63 -10.05
N ILE A 58 -12.55 -1.59 -11.03
CA ILE A 58 -13.99 -1.48 -10.85
C ILE A 58 -14.61 -2.87 -11.10
N PHE A 59 -15.32 -3.39 -10.10
CA PHE A 59 -15.92 -4.73 -10.16
C PHE A 59 -17.44 -4.63 -10.40
N ARG A 60 -18.01 -5.69 -10.97
CA ARG A 60 -19.47 -5.81 -11.22
C ARG A 60 -20.31 -5.56 -9.96
N SER A 61 -19.79 -5.86 -8.78
CA SER A 61 -20.48 -5.62 -7.50
C SER A 61 -20.55 -4.13 -7.09
N GLY A 62 -19.99 -3.22 -7.88
CA GLY A 62 -19.83 -1.81 -7.50
C GLY A 62 -18.67 -1.53 -6.55
N LYS A 63 -17.90 -2.56 -6.18
CA LYS A 63 -16.64 -2.37 -5.45
C LYS A 63 -15.62 -1.71 -6.38
N ILE A 64 -14.92 -0.70 -5.87
CA ILE A 64 -13.82 -0.05 -6.56
C ILE A 64 -12.58 -0.16 -5.68
N VAL A 65 -11.46 -0.60 -6.24
CA VAL A 65 -10.15 -0.64 -5.57
C VAL A 65 -9.21 0.31 -6.30
N CYS A 66 -8.67 1.30 -5.60
CA CYS A 66 -7.69 2.25 -6.13
C CYS A 66 -6.30 1.93 -5.60
N THR A 67 -5.30 1.91 -6.47
CA THR A 67 -3.88 1.65 -6.14
C THR A 67 -2.96 2.50 -7.01
N GLY A 68 -1.71 2.68 -6.57
CA GLY A 68 -0.65 3.38 -7.31
C GLY A 68 -0.46 4.84 -6.92
N ALA A 69 -1.34 5.39 -6.07
CA ALA A 69 -1.21 6.76 -5.59
C ALA A 69 -0.18 6.85 -4.45
N LYS A 70 0.47 8.02 -4.30
CA LYS A 70 1.58 8.22 -3.37
C LYS A 70 1.21 8.91 -2.07
N SER A 71 -0.05 9.28 -1.92
CA SER A 71 -0.57 9.88 -0.70
C SER A 71 -2.02 9.48 -0.50
N ILE A 72 -2.53 9.63 0.73
CA ILE A 72 -3.96 9.43 1.00
C ILE A 72 -4.79 10.44 0.19
N GLY A 73 -4.37 11.70 0.13
CA GLY A 73 -5.02 12.74 -0.68
C GLY A 73 -5.12 12.34 -2.15
N ASP A 74 -4.03 11.87 -2.74
CA ASP A 74 -3.99 11.43 -4.15
C ASP A 74 -4.99 10.30 -4.42
N VAL A 75 -5.18 9.38 -3.46
CA VAL A 75 -6.18 8.30 -3.61
C VAL A 75 -7.60 8.86 -3.57
N HIS A 76 -7.88 9.80 -2.67
CA HIS A 76 -9.18 10.46 -2.60
C HIS A 76 -9.49 11.24 -3.89
N ASP A 77 -8.50 12.00 -4.39
CA ASP A 77 -8.64 12.76 -5.64
C ASP A 77 -8.82 11.82 -6.85
N ALA A 78 -8.04 10.74 -6.93
CA ALA A 78 -8.17 9.72 -7.97
C ALA A 78 -9.58 9.11 -7.97
N LEU A 79 -10.11 8.70 -6.81
CA LEU A 79 -11.46 8.16 -6.68
C LEU A 79 -12.52 9.21 -7.00
N GLY A 80 -12.31 10.47 -6.62
CA GLY A 80 -13.19 11.59 -6.98
C GLY A 80 -13.36 11.73 -8.50
N ILE A 81 -12.26 11.62 -9.26
CA ILE A 81 -12.30 11.63 -10.73
C ILE A 81 -13.16 10.47 -11.27
N ILE A 82 -13.08 9.28 -10.67
CA ILE A 82 -13.91 8.13 -11.06
C ILE A 82 -15.38 8.40 -10.76
N PHE A 83 -15.71 8.92 -9.58
CA PHE A 83 -17.09 9.22 -9.21
C PHE A 83 -17.72 10.24 -10.14
N GLU A 84 -17.00 11.32 -10.48
CA GLU A 84 -17.47 12.32 -11.45
C GLU A 84 -17.74 11.71 -12.83
N LYS A 85 -16.87 10.81 -13.30
CA LYS A 85 -17.05 10.10 -14.57
C LYS A 85 -18.30 9.21 -14.54
N LEU A 86 -18.48 8.42 -13.48
CA LEU A 86 -19.66 7.56 -13.32
C LEU A 86 -20.95 8.40 -13.27
N ARG A 87 -20.98 9.49 -12.50
CA ARG A 87 -22.11 10.43 -12.46
C ARG A 87 -22.39 11.04 -13.84
N GLY A 88 -21.35 11.40 -14.60
CA GLY A 88 -21.47 11.89 -15.97
C GLY A 88 -22.11 10.87 -16.93
N LEU A 89 -21.99 9.58 -16.65
CA LEU A 89 -22.65 8.48 -17.37
C LEU A 89 -24.03 8.14 -16.80
N SER A 90 -24.61 9.03 -15.98
CA SER A 90 -25.89 8.81 -15.29
C SER A 90 -25.92 7.59 -14.36
N ILE A 91 -24.75 7.11 -13.91
CA ILE A 91 -24.65 6.07 -12.89
C ILE A 91 -24.69 6.76 -11.51
N PRO A 92 -25.69 6.48 -10.66
CA PRO A 92 -25.78 7.11 -9.35
C PRO A 92 -24.57 6.80 -8.46
N VAL A 93 -23.90 7.83 -7.94
CA VAL A 93 -22.85 7.67 -6.93
C VAL A 93 -23.13 8.68 -5.84
N GLU A 94 -23.22 8.23 -4.59
CA GLU A 94 -23.42 9.11 -3.42
C GLU A 94 -22.42 10.26 -3.42
N ASP A 95 -22.79 11.43 -2.91
CA ASP A 95 -21.94 12.62 -2.97
C ASP A 95 -20.59 12.40 -2.28
N ASN A 96 -20.60 11.70 -1.13
CA ASN A 96 -19.41 11.36 -0.35
C ASN A 96 -19.35 9.84 -0.08
N PRO A 97 -18.91 9.02 -1.03
CA PRO A 97 -18.79 7.59 -0.82
C PRO A 97 -17.75 7.27 0.24
N ASP A 98 -18.02 6.27 1.08
CA ASP A 98 -17.06 5.81 2.07
C ASP A 98 -15.80 5.24 1.38
N ILE A 99 -14.65 5.84 1.67
CA ILE A 99 -13.35 5.39 1.19
C ILE A 99 -12.59 4.80 2.37
N THR A 100 -12.19 3.54 2.25
CA THR A 100 -11.43 2.82 3.27
C THR A 100 -10.01 2.55 2.76
N VAL A 101 -9.00 3.08 3.47
CA VAL A 101 -7.60 2.70 3.24
C VAL A 101 -7.41 1.24 3.61
N GLN A 102 -6.91 0.45 2.66
CA GLN A 102 -6.67 -0.98 2.82
C GLN A 102 -5.21 -1.28 3.13
N ASN A 103 -4.29 -0.50 2.56
CA ASN A 103 -2.86 -0.68 2.76
C ASN A 103 -2.09 0.61 2.45
N ILE A 104 -1.09 0.90 3.26
CA ILE A 104 -0.06 1.91 3.00
C ILE A 104 1.28 1.20 2.95
N VAL A 105 2.01 1.40 1.85
CA VAL A 105 3.39 0.94 1.69
C VAL A 105 4.30 2.14 1.88
N SER A 106 5.21 2.05 2.83
CA SER A 106 6.20 3.09 3.11
C SER A 106 7.61 2.51 3.03
N SER A 107 8.59 3.37 2.79
CA SER A 107 10.01 3.05 2.91
C SER A 107 10.66 3.98 3.92
N ALA A 108 11.74 3.53 4.55
CA ALA A 108 12.60 4.36 5.38
C ALA A 108 14.06 3.89 5.26
N ASP A 109 14.98 4.68 5.80
CA ASP A 109 16.40 4.37 5.86
C ASP A 109 16.86 4.43 7.32
N LEU A 110 17.35 3.31 7.85
CA LEU A 110 17.90 3.26 9.20
C LEU A 110 19.25 4.00 9.30
N GLY A 111 19.91 4.30 8.18
CA GLY A 111 21.18 5.04 8.16
C GLY A 111 22.43 4.20 8.44
N HIS A 112 22.26 2.90 8.70
CA HIS A 112 23.34 1.96 9.03
C HIS A 112 23.18 0.65 8.27
N ASN A 113 24.30 0.03 7.88
CA ASN A 113 24.27 -1.32 7.31
C ASN A 113 23.88 -2.34 8.36
N LEU A 114 23.08 -3.34 7.95
CA LEU A 114 22.55 -4.37 8.84
C LEU A 114 23.19 -5.73 8.55
N ASN A 115 23.56 -6.45 9.61
CA ASN A 115 23.90 -7.86 9.51
C ASN A 115 22.62 -8.70 9.60
N LEU A 116 21.99 -8.98 8.45
CA LEU A 116 20.73 -9.71 8.40
C LEU A 116 20.80 -11.12 9.02
N ASN A 117 21.95 -11.79 8.94
CA ASN A 117 22.14 -13.09 9.61
C ASN A 117 22.06 -12.97 11.14
N ALA A 118 22.69 -11.93 11.70
CA ALA A 118 22.64 -11.68 13.13
C ALA A 118 21.23 -11.25 13.57
N LEU A 119 20.57 -10.40 12.78
CA LEU A 119 19.18 -9.98 13.04
C LEU A 119 18.20 -11.15 13.01
N ALA A 120 18.33 -12.08 12.07
CA ALA A 120 17.47 -13.25 11.99
C ALA A 120 17.54 -14.13 13.24
N ILE A 121 18.73 -14.21 13.86
CA ILE A 121 18.92 -14.94 15.11
C ILE A 121 18.40 -14.12 16.31
N GLY A 122 18.67 -12.82 16.33
CA GLY A 122 18.39 -11.94 17.47
C GLY A 122 16.92 -11.55 17.63
N LEU A 123 16.21 -11.29 16.53
CA LEU A 123 14.79 -10.89 16.54
C LEU A 123 13.82 -12.04 16.83
N GLY A 124 14.32 -13.28 16.88
CA GLY A 124 13.50 -14.47 17.12
C GLY A 124 12.93 -15.07 15.83
N LEU A 125 12.98 -16.40 15.75
CA LEU A 125 12.61 -17.16 14.55
C LEU A 125 11.10 -17.25 14.30
N GLU A 126 10.26 -16.89 15.27
CA GLU A 126 8.80 -17.02 15.15
C GLU A 126 8.21 -15.94 14.24
N ASP A 127 8.81 -14.74 14.25
CA ASP A 127 8.32 -13.57 13.52
C ASP A 127 9.23 -13.17 12.34
N VAL A 128 10.29 -13.94 12.08
CA VAL A 128 11.30 -13.66 11.07
C VAL A 128 11.36 -14.76 10.01
N GLU A 129 11.35 -14.36 8.74
CA GLU A 129 11.69 -15.20 7.60
C GLU A 129 12.90 -14.60 6.86
N TYR A 130 14.01 -15.35 6.78
CA TYR A 130 15.20 -14.92 6.05
C TYR A 130 15.86 -16.09 5.31
N GLU A 131 15.67 -16.08 3.98
CA GLU A 131 16.20 -17.08 3.06
C GLU A 131 16.90 -16.35 1.90
N PRO A 132 18.16 -15.91 2.06
CA PRO A 132 18.85 -15.00 1.13
C PRO A 132 18.96 -15.53 -0.30
N GLU A 133 18.95 -16.84 -0.48
CA GLU A 133 18.95 -17.51 -1.79
C GLU A 133 17.61 -17.38 -2.52
N GLN A 134 16.51 -17.12 -1.80
CA GLN A 134 15.17 -16.90 -2.36
C GLN A 134 14.82 -15.41 -2.42
N PHE A 135 15.17 -14.64 -1.39
CA PHE A 135 14.89 -13.22 -1.29
C PHE A 135 15.97 -12.48 -0.48
N PRO A 136 16.53 -11.37 -0.99
CA PRO A 136 17.68 -10.70 -0.36
C PRO A 136 17.36 -9.93 0.94
N GLY A 137 16.09 -9.75 1.28
CA GLY A 137 15.68 -9.04 2.50
C GLY A 137 15.23 -10.00 3.60
N LEU A 138 15.34 -9.56 4.86
CA LEU A 138 14.75 -10.23 6.00
C LEU A 138 13.30 -9.75 6.16
N VAL A 139 12.36 -10.68 6.25
CA VAL A 139 10.94 -10.39 6.49
C VAL A 139 10.69 -10.47 7.99
N TYR A 140 10.26 -9.37 8.60
CA TYR A 140 9.88 -9.30 10.00
C TYR A 140 8.40 -8.98 10.12
N ARG A 141 7.65 -9.79 10.86
CA ARG A 141 6.22 -9.60 11.10
C ARG A 141 6.03 -8.95 12.46
N MET A 142 5.43 -7.77 12.49
CA MET A 142 5.13 -7.05 13.72
C MET A 142 3.63 -7.09 13.98
N ASP A 143 3.24 -7.39 15.22
CA ASP A 143 1.83 -7.47 15.60
C ASP A 143 1.20 -6.11 15.97
N ALA A 144 2.02 -5.18 16.48
CA ALA A 144 1.54 -3.87 16.95
C ALA A 144 2.52 -2.74 16.55
N PRO A 145 2.22 -1.95 15.50
CA PRO A 145 1.10 -2.11 14.58
C PRO A 145 1.21 -3.41 13.77
N LYS A 146 0.08 -3.91 13.26
CA LYS A 146 0.05 -5.14 12.47
C LYS A 146 0.61 -4.89 11.07
N VAL A 147 1.93 -5.04 10.92
CA VAL A 147 2.66 -4.73 9.67
C VAL A 147 3.72 -5.79 9.38
N VAL A 148 4.20 -5.79 8.14
CA VAL A 148 5.37 -6.54 7.71
C VAL A 148 6.46 -5.55 7.33
N ILE A 149 7.65 -5.74 7.88
CA ILE A 149 8.84 -4.94 7.60
C ILE A 149 9.81 -5.81 6.80
N LEU A 150 10.24 -5.33 5.65
CA LEU A 150 11.32 -5.91 4.87
C LEU A 150 12.61 -5.15 5.18
N LEU A 151 13.58 -5.82 5.78
CA LEU A 151 14.89 -5.26 6.14
C LEU A 151 15.94 -5.67 5.10
N PHE A 152 16.70 -4.69 4.60
CA PHE A 152 17.78 -4.94 3.66
C PHE A 152 19.14 -4.65 4.32
N GLY A 153 20.19 -5.37 3.90
CA GLY A 153 21.54 -5.20 4.46
C GLY A 153 22.11 -3.79 4.33
N SER A 154 21.55 -2.95 3.44
CA SER A 154 21.89 -1.54 3.28
C SER A 154 21.34 -0.62 4.36
N GLY A 155 20.46 -1.11 5.25
CA GLY A 155 19.72 -0.26 6.21
C GLY A 155 18.40 0.27 5.69
N LYS A 156 18.12 0.12 4.39
CA LYS A 156 16.81 0.44 3.83
C LYS A 156 15.77 -0.54 4.34
N ILE A 157 14.57 -0.04 4.60
CA ILE A 157 13.42 -0.85 5.02
C ILE A 157 12.17 -0.50 4.21
N VAL A 158 11.30 -1.49 4.03
CA VAL A 158 9.96 -1.31 3.45
C VAL A 158 8.93 -1.80 4.46
N ILE A 159 7.93 -0.99 4.77
CA ILE A 159 6.83 -1.29 5.68
C ILE A 159 5.54 -1.43 4.86
N THR A 160 4.81 -2.52 5.05
CA THR A 160 3.51 -2.78 4.39
C THR A 160 2.53 -3.44 5.36
N GLY A 161 1.24 -3.36 5.08
CA GLY A 161 0.14 -3.91 5.90
C GLY A 161 -0.53 -2.86 6.79
N GLY A 162 0.11 -1.70 6.99
CA GLY A 162 -0.43 -0.59 7.75
C GLY A 162 -1.63 0.05 7.04
N LYS A 163 -2.52 0.67 7.80
CA LYS A 163 -3.71 1.38 7.29
C LYS A 163 -3.72 2.85 7.68
N GLN A 164 -2.86 3.25 8.60
CA GLN A 164 -2.70 4.61 9.08
C GLN A 164 -1.27 5.08 8.81
N THR A 165 -1.08 6.38 8.62
CA THR A 165 0.23 6.99 8.37
C THR A 165 1.20 6.75 9.52
N GLU A 166 0.68 6.72 10.75
CA GLU A 166 1.43 6.55 11.99
C GLU A 166 1.94 5.11 12.17
N ASP A 167 1.31 4.12 11.51
CA ASP A 167 1.74 2.72 11.59
C ASP A 167 3.19 2.55 11.13
N ALA A 168 3.58 3.28 10.06
CA ALA A 168 4.95 3.27 9.58
C ALA A 168 5.92 3.87 10.61
N THR A 169 5.57 5.01 11.21
CA THR A 169 6.39 5.67 12.24
C THR A 169 6.61 4.76 13.44
N THR A 170 5.54 4.20 14.00
CA THR A 170 5.64 3.28 15.14
C THR A 170 6.43 2.02 14.78
N ALA A 171 6.28 1.49 13.57
CA ALA A 171 7.03 0.33 13.12
C ALA A 171 8.55 0.62 13.02
N VAL A 172 8.92 1.79 12.51
CA VAL A 172 10.32 2.24 12.44
C VAL A 172 10.91 2.42 13.84
N GLU A 173 10.21 3.09 14.75
CA GLU A 173 10.67 3.31 16.12
C GLU A 173 10.92 1.98 16.84
N LYS A 174 9.94 1.05 16.77
CA LYS A 174 10.07 -0.26 17.42
C LYS A 174 11.19 -1.10 16.84
N ILE A 175 11.33 -1.17 15.51
CA ILE A 175 12.40 -2.01 14.93
C ILE A 175 13.79 -1.44 15.25
N VAL A 176 13.92 -0.10 15.35
CA VAL A 176 15.17 0.53 15.80
C VAL A 176 15.47 0.16 17.25
N GLU A 177 14.49 0.23 18.15
CA GLU A 177 14.65 -0.16 19.56
C GLU A 177 15.07 -1.64 19.71
N GLU A 178 14.43 -2.55 18.97
CA GLU A 178 14.76 -3.98 18.98
C GLU A 178 16.20 -4.23 18.49
N ILE A 179 16.60 -3.60 17.37
CA ILE A 179 17.95 -3.76 16.80
C ILE A 179 19.02 -3.17 17.74
N ASP A 180 18.75 -2.04 18.38
CA ASP A 180 19.66 -1.39 19.33
C ASP A 180 19.80 -2.21 20.62
N GLY A 181 18.70 -2.77 21.11
CA GLY A 181 18.69 -3.69 22.26
C GLY A 181 19.55 -4.94 22.05
N LEU A 182 19.71 -5.38 20.79
CA LEU A 182 20.59 -6.48 20.41
C LEU A 182 22.07 -6.05 20.23
N GLY A 183 22.37 -4.76 20.28
CA GLY A 183 23.71 -4.21 19.97
C GLY A 183 24.09 -4.39 18.51
N LEU A 184 23.10 -4.44 17.62
CA LEU A 184 23.28 -4.67 16.17
C LEU A 184 23.06 -3.40 15.33
N LEU A 185 22.74 -2.28 15.98
CA LEU A 185 22.81 -0.93 15.42
C LEU A 185 24.26 -0.44 15.59
N GLY A 186 24.88 -0.02 14.48
CA GLY A 186 26.31 0.26 14.39
C GLY A 186 26.81 1.43 15.22
#